data_AF-W2SVZ5-F1
#
_entry.id   AF-W2SVZ5-F1
#
_cell.length_a   1.000
_cell.length_b   1.000
_cell.length_c   1.000
_cell.angle_alpha   90.00
_cell.angle_beta   90.00
_cell.angle_gamma   90.00
#
_symmetry.space_group_name_H-M   'P 1'
#
loop_
_entity.id
_entity.type
_entity.pdbx_description
1 polymer ?
#
loop_
_entity_poly.entity_id
_entity_poly.type
_entity_poly.pdbx_seq_one_letter_code
_entity_poly.pdbx_strand_id
1 'polypeptide(L)'
;MSRSVALVTQSLSKICLSRGIHSFHAPASSSVYIPSIRREKVVPTIDLPQSSNAVGHVPTASYELPALENVRRVYTFPTFDKAPISAPAPFLQDLIEKMDPIPEKPPIEAPPVVPPVAIQLAPRLLTIRRKKMKKHKRRKRFDRDYFKYQKYHREKKLKAEREFIRRMKAHLAELESFDPEKYVEETIAAAKKEWSDELAPTGRKRYPHWSRLMSLEELYGIPKSDYIDKNAGLPGEEDAEKIRKLKVEYDNKYRGI
;
A
#
# COMPACT_ATOMS: atom_id res chain seq x y z
N MET A 1 -45.68 17.70 -48.54
CA MET A 1 -44.70 17.61 -47.44
C MET A 1 -44.00 16.26 -47.51
N SER A 2 -42.67 16.25 -47.55
CA SER A 2 -41.88 15.16 -48.11
C SER A 2 -41.80 13.91 -47.21
N ARG A 3 -41.85 12.74 -47.84
CA ARG A 3 -41.74 11.40 -47.23
C ARG A 3 -40.45 11.21 -46.40
N SER A 4 -39.46 12.08 -46.61
CA SER A 4 -38.16 12.06 -45.93
C SER A 4 -38.23 12.40 -44.45
N VAL A 5 -39.19 13.22 -44.02
CA VAL A 5 -39.33 13.61 -42.60
C VAL A 5 -39.96 12.48 -41.76
N ALA A 6 -40.83 11.67 -42.36
CA ALA A 6 -41.49 10.56 -41.68
C ALA A 6 -40.56 9.36 -41.39
N LEU A 7 -39.50 9.18 -42.18
CA LEU A 7 -38.53 8.08 -41.96
C LEU A 7 -37.53 8.40 -40.83
N VAL A 8 -37.24 9.68 -40.58
CA VAL A 8 -36.34 10.08 -39.48
C VAL A 8 -37.02 9.91 -38.12
N THR A 9 -38.34 10.11 -38.03
CA THR A 9 -39.08 9.94 -36.77
C THR A 9 -39.31 8.46 -36.41
N GLN A 10 -39.40 7.54 -37.40
CA GLN A 10 -39.44 6.09 -37.14
C GLN A 10 -38.09 5.50 -36.72
N SER A 11 -36.96 6.13 -37.08
CA SER A 11 -35.63 5.68 -36.67
C SER A 11 -35.36 5.98 -35.19
N LEU A 12 -35.90 7.08 -34.67
CA LEU A 12 -35.70 7.52 -33.28
C LEU A 12 -36.59 6.80 -32.26
N SER A 13 -37.71 6.20 -32.68
CA SER A 13 -38.60 5.43 -31.79
C SER A 13 -38.13 3.99 -31.53
N LYS A 14 -37.13 3.48 -32.26
CA LYS A 14 -36.55 2.15 -32.04
C LYS A 14 -35.37 2.11 -31.04
N ILE A 15 -34.91 3.26 -30.56
CA ILE A 15 -33.75 3.35 -29.65
C ILE A 15 -34.19 3.38 -28.17
N CYS A 16 -35.49 3.56 -27.91
CA CYS A 16 -36.05 3.57 -26.57
C CYS A 16 -36.97 2.37 -26.38
N LEU A 17 -36.44 1.25 -25.87
CA LEU A 17 -37.09 0.29 -24.97
C LEU A 17 -36.20 -0.96 -24.83
N SER A 18 -36.05 -1.45 -23.60
CA SER A 18 -35.32 -2.65 -23.14
C SER A 18 -33.80 -2.53 -22.92
N ARG A 19 -33.42 -1.85 -21.83
CA ARG A 19 -32.28 -2.33 -21.03
C ARG A 19 -32.84 -3.11 -19.85
N GLY A 20 -32.94 -4.43 -20.04
CA GLY A 20 -33.11 -5.38 -18.97
C GLY A 20 -31.98 -5.23 -17.95
N ILE A 21 -32.37 -5.29 -16.69
CA ILE A 21 -31.52 -5.27 -15.51
C ILE A 21 -30.71 -6.58 -15.54
N HIS A 22 -29.53 -6.56 -16.14
CA HIS A 22 -28.60 -7.69 -16.02
C HIS A 22 -28.08 -7.72 -14.59
N SER A 23 -28.45 -8.79 -13.90
CA SER A 23 -27.86 -9.26 -12.66
C SER A 23 -26.34 -9.24 -12.76
N PHE A 24 -25.70 -8.53 -11.84
CA PHE A 24 -24.27 -8.69 -11.61
C PHE A 24 -24.04 -10.04 -10.93
N HIS A 25 -23.71 -11.07 -11.70
CA HIS A 25 -22.94 -12.19 -11.17
C HIS A 25 -21.55 -11.66 -10.84
N ALA A 26 -21.28 -11.48 -9.55
CA ALA A 26 -19.93 -11.24 -9.06
C ALA A 26 -19.07 -12.51 -9.30
N PRO A 27 -17.85 -12.41 -9.85
CA PRO A 27 -16.93 -13.52 -9.84
C PRO A 27 -16.52 -13.82 -8.39
N ALA A 28 -16.46 -15.12 -8.06
CA ALA A 28 -16.00 -15.61 -6.78
C ALA A 28 -14.63 -14.98 -6.42
N SER A 29 -14.61 -14.23 -5.33
CA SER A 29 -13.40 -13.66 -4.76
C SER A 29 -12.45 -14.79 -4.40
N SER A 30 -11.27 -14.83 -5.03
CA SER A 30 -10.21 -15.74 -4.64
C SER A 30 -9.75 -15.39 -3.23
N SER A 31 -10.22 -16.17 -2.26
CA SER A 31 -9.76 -16.15 -0.88
C SER A 31 -8.30 -16.60 -0.86
N VAL A 32 -7.37 -15.65 -0.86
CA VAL A 32 -5.97 -15.90 -0.52
C VAL A 32 -5.94 -16.37 0.93
N TYR A 33 -5.74 -17.67 1.12
CA TYR A 33 -5.55 -18.29 2.42
C TYR A 33 -4.18 -17.88 2.97
N ILE A 34 -4.17 -17.02 3.99
CA ILE A 34 -2.96 -16.69 4.75
C ILE A 34 -2.97 -17.58 6.01
N PRO A 35 -2.03 -18.51 6.18
CA PRO A 35 -1.98 -19.36 7.36
C PRO A 35 -1.66 -18.52 8.60
N SER A 36 -2.44 -18.72 9.66
CA SER A 36 -2.27 -18.08 10.96
C SER A 36 -1.01 -18.61 11.63
N ILE A 37 0.00 -17.75 11.80
CA ILE A 37 1.17 -18.01 12.63
C ILE A 37 0.69 -18.22 14.07
N ARG A 38 0.83 -19.45 14.59
CA ARG A 38 0.64 -19.75 16.01
C ARG A 38 1.68 -18.98 16.80
N ARG A 39 1.25 -17.95 17.54
CA ARG A 39 2.07 -17.36 18.61
C ARG A 39 1.85 -18.17 19.88
N GLU A 40 2.90 -18.85 20.31
CA GLU A 40 2.93 -19.53 21.59
C GLU A 40 2.78 -18.48 22.72
N LYS A 41 1.90 -18.80 23.66
CA LYS A 41 1.60 -18.00 24.84
C LYS A 41 2.81 -18.09 25.78
N VAL A 42 3.70 -17.12 25.75
CA VAL A 42 4.68 -16.93 26.83
C VAL A 42 3.95 -16.20 27.95
N VAL A 43 3.66 -16.93 29.03
CA VAL A 43 3.17 -16.36 30.29
C VAL A 43 4.41 -15.88 31.06
N PRO A 44 4.59 -14.58 31.33
CA PRO A 44 5.62 -14.14 32.24
C PRO A 44 5.18 -14.44 33.68
N THR A 45 5.79 -15.45 34.29
CA THR A 45 5.71 -15.69 35.73
C THR A 45 6.46 -14.56 36.43
N ILE A 46 5.72 -13.66 37.08
CA ILE A 46 6.28 -12.66 37.99
C ILE A 46 6.13 -13.25 39.39
N ASP A 47 7.21 -13.83 39.91
CA ASP A 47 7.29 -14.28 41.29
C ASP A 47 7.50 -13.05 42.20
N LEU A 48 6.44 -12.63 42.90
CA LEU A 48 6.56 -11.70 44.04
C LEU A 48 6.63 -12.52 45.35
N PRO A 49 7.55 -12.18 46.27
CA PRO A 49 7.72 -12.90 47.52
C PRO A 49 6.53 -12.73 48.46
N GLN A 50 6.10 -13.85 49.04
CA GLN A 50 5.06 -13.95 50.06
C GLN A 50 5.49 -13.22 51.34
N SER A 51 4.70 -12.25 51.78
CA SER A 51 4.71 -11.71 53.14
C SER A 51 3.46 -12.19 53.86
N SER A 52 3.68 -12.87 54.97
CA SER A 52 2.68 -13.48 55.84
C SER A 52 1.91 -12.46 56.69
N ASN A 53 0.71 -12.89 57.09
CA ASN A 53 -0.09 -12.40 58.23
C ASN A 53 -1.03 -11.21 57.99
N ALA A 54 -2.28 -11.50 57.61
CA ALA A 54 -3.47 -10.97 58.28
C ALA A 54 -4.72 -11.72 57.81
N VAL A 55 -5.43 -12.32 58.77
CA VAL A 55 -6.70 -13.00 58.60
C VAL A 55 -7.78 -11.98 58.25
N GLY A 56 -8.33 -12.10 57.05
CA GLY A 56 -9.48 -11.36 56.58
C GLY A 56 -9.93 -11.98 55.27
N HIS A 57 -10.88 -12.93 55.33
CA HIS A 57 -11.54 -13.46 54.14
C HIS A 57 -12.39 -12.34 53.53
N VAL A 58 -11.77 -11.53 52.67
CA VAL A 58 -12.51 -10.69 51.72
C VAL A 58 -12.93 -11.64 50.58
N PRO A 59 -14.22 -11.76 50.24
CA PRO A 59 -14.58 -12.43 49.00
C PRO A 59 -14.00 -11.60 47.87
N THR A 60 -12.84 -12.00 47.35
CA THR A 60 -12.35 -11.55 46.05
C THR A 60 -13.34 -12.04 45.01
N ALA A 61 -14.40 -11.27 44.81
CA ALA A 61 -15.22 -11.36 43.61
C ALA A 61 -14.28 -11.03 42.45
N SER A 62 -13.75 -12.06 41.81
CA SER A 62 -13.02 -11.93 40.56
C SER A 62 -14.03 -11.46 39.52
N TYR A 63 -14.10 -10.16 39.30
CA TYR A 63 -14.78 -9.62 38.14
C TYR A 63 -13.97 -10.02 36.91
N GLU A 64 -14.38 -11.10 36.25
CA GLU A 64 -13.96 -11.39 34.90
C GLU A 64 -14.57 -10.30 34.01
N LEU A 65 -13.81 -9.25 33.75
CA LEU A 65 -14.12 -8.33 32.67
C LEU A 65 -14.17 -9.18 31.39
N PRO A 66 -15.20 -9.01 30.53
CA PRO A 66 -15.28 -9.77 29.29
C PRO A 66 -13.97 -9.59 28.54
N ALA A 67 -13.23 -10.68 28.42
CA ALA A 67 -11.94 -10.67 27.77
C ALA A 67 -12.12 -10.07 26.38
N LEU A 68 -11.14 -9.29 25.95
CA LEU A 68 -11.10 -8.67 24.62
C LEU A 68 -10.85 -9.73 23.52
N GLU A 69 -11.44 -10.92 23.66
CA GLU A 69 -11.36 -12.04 22.71
C GLU A 69 -12.03 -11.71 21.38
N ASN A 70 -12.88 -10.69 21.34
CA ASN A 70 -13.42 -10.14 20.10
C ASN A 70 -12.44 -9.17 19.42
N VAL A 71 -11.25 -9.66 19.06
CA VAL A 71 -10.29 -8.95 18.17
C VAL A 71 -10.89 -8.76 16.76
N ARG A 72 -11.94 -9.50 16.40
CA ARG A 72 -12.67 -9.33 15.15
C ARG A 72 -14.12 -8.95 15.42
N ARG A 73 -14.39 -7.65 15.60
CA ARG A 73 -15.73 -7.11 15.36
C ARG A 73 -16.02 -7.24 13.87
N VAL A 74 -16.60 -8.35 13.46
CA VAL A 74 -17.19 -8.48 12.12
C VAL A 74 -18.46 -7.64 12.14
N TYR A 75 -18.38 -6.42 11.59
CA TYR A 75 -19.56 -5.62 11.31
C TYR A 75 -20.31 -6.27 10.16
N THR A 76 -21.25 -7.16 10.48
CA THR A 76 -22.24 -7.64 9.51
C THR A 76 -23.28 -6.54 9.30
N PHE A 77 -23.82 -6.47 8.08
CA PHE A 77 -24.97 -5.61 7.80
C PHE A 77 -26.14 -6.01 8.71
N PRO A 78 -26.98 -5.06 9.14
CA PRO A 78 -28.12 -5.36 9.99
C PRO A 78 -29.03 -6.36 9.26
N THR A 79 -29.06 -7.59 9.76
CA THR A 79 -30.01 -8.62 9.32
C THR A 79 -31.43 -8.16 9.68
N PHE A 80 -32.41 -8.48 8.82
CA PHE A 80 -33.81 -8.14 9.06
C PHE A 80 -34.38 -8.82 10.31
N ASP A 81 -33.76 -9.92 10.74
CA ASP A 81 -34.15 -10.67 11.92
C ASP A 81 -33.51 -10.04 13.17
N LYS A 82 -34.23 -9.10 13.78
CA LYS A 82 -33.89 -8.55 15.08
C LYS A 82 -34.19 -9.63 16.12
N ALA A 83 -33.16 -10.15 16.81
CA ALA A 83 -33.39 -10.97 17.98
C ALA A 83 -34.25 -10.17 19.00
N PRO A 84 -35.26 -10.79 19.63
CA PRO A 84 -36.08 -10.10 20.62
C PRO A 84 -35.19 -9.65 21.77
N ILE A 85 -35.12 -8.34 21.99
CA ILE A 85 -34.43 -7.76 23.14
C ILE A 85 -35.26 -8.12 24.37
N SER A 86 -34.84 -9.16 25.09
CA SER A 86 -35.41 -9.51 26.39
C SER A 86 -34.77 -8.61 27.43
N ALA A 87 -35.59 -7.89 28.21
CA ALA A 87 -35.10 -7.14 29.34
C ALA A 87 -34.43 -8.11 30.34
N PRO A 88 -33.28 -7.75 30.94
CA PRO A 88 -32.69 -8.58 31.99
C PRO A 88 -33.73 -8.80 33.09
N ALA A 89 -33.83 -10.04 33.55
CA ALA A 89 -34.86 -10.48 34.49
C ALA A 89 -34.95 -9.53 35.71
N PRO A 90 -36.16 -9.23 36.22
CA PRO A 90 -36.36 -8.28 37.31
C PRO A 90 -35.63 -8.64 38.61
N PHE A 91 -35.16 -9.89 38.72
CA PHE A 91 -34.45 -10.43 39.87
C PHE A 91 -33.12 -9.73 40.22
N LEU A 92 -32.54 -8.96 39.30
CA LEU A 92 -31.33 -8.16 39.60
C LEU A 92 -31.64 -6.92 40.44
N GLN A 93 -32.90 -6.48 40.52
CA GLN A 93 -33.27 -5.33 41.35
C GLN A 93 -33.35 -5.71 42.83
N ASP A 94 -33.73 -6.96 43.12
CA ASP A 94 -33.86 -7.47 44.49
C ASP A 94 -32.53 -7.95 45.08
N LEU A 95 -31.55 -8.34 44.25
CA LEU A 95 -30.23 -8.75 44.73
C LEU A 95 -29.32 -7.56 45.09
N ILE A 96 -29.65 -6.36 44.63
CA ILE A 96 -28.93 -5.13 44.98
C ILE A 96 -29.57 -4.60 46.27
N GLU A 97 -29.22 -5.23 47.39
CA GLU A 97 -29.44 -4.66 48.71
C GLU A 97 -28.86 -3.25 48.70
N LYS A 98 -29.69 -2.24 48.96
CA LYS A 98 -29.28 -0.84 49.00
C LYS A 98 -28.25 -0.70 50.12
N MET A 99 -26.98 -0.79 49.78
CA MET A 99 -25.90 -0.45 50.70
C MET A 99 -26.02 1.05 50.98
N ASP A 100 -26.47 1.38 52.19
CA ASP A 100 -26.43 2.75 52.68
C ASP A 100 -24.99 3.26 52.58
N PRO A 101 -24.77 4.50 52.12
CA PRO A 101 -23.43 5.01 51.91
C PRO A 101 -22.67 5.02 53.25
N ILE A 102 -21.61 4.23 53.31
CA ILE A 102 -20.62 4.23 54.40
C ILE A 102 -20.26 5.70 54.72
N PRO A 103 -20.33 6.14 56.00
CA PRO A 103 -20.20 7.55 56.37
C PRO A 103 -18.79 8.13 56.10
N GLU A 104 -17.80 7.28 55.85
CA GLU A 104 -16.43 7.68 55.55
C GLU A 104 -16.17 7.61 54.04
N LYS A 105 -16.71 8.61 53.32
CA LYS A 105 -16.24 8.87 51.95
C LYS A 105 -14.79 9.37 52.06
N PRO A 106 -13.80 8.74 51.39
CA PRO A 106 -12.48 9.34 51.29
C PRO A 106 -12.63 10.75 50.69
N PRO A 107 -11.85 11.74 51.15
CA PRO A 107 -11.95 13.09 50.63
C PRO A 107 -11.83 13.03 49.10
N ILE A 108 -12.87 13.48 48.41
CA ILE A 108 -12.87 13.58 46.95
C ILE A 108 -11.92 14.72 46.63
N GLU A 109 -10.65 14.41 46.48
CA GLU A 109 -9.67 15.36 45.98
C GLU A 109 -9.97 15.61 44.50
N ALA A 110 -10.13 16.87 44.15
CA ALA A 110 -10.19 17.24 42.75
C ALA A 110 -8.91 16.74 42.08
N PRO A 111 -8.99 16.13 40.88
CA PRO A 111 -7.79 15.79 40.13
C PRO A 111 -6.89 17.03 40.07
N PRO A 112 -5.56 16.87 40.21
CA PRO A 112 -4.65 18.00 40.27
C PRO A 112 -4.91 18.89 39.06
N VAL A 113 -5.12 20.19 39.32
CA VAL A 113 -5.37 21.19 38.28
C VAL A 113 -4.07 21.37 37.50
N VAL A 114 -3.82 20.44 36.57
CA VAL A 114 -2.74 20.59 35.60
C VAL A 114 -3.15 21.75 34.71
N PRO A 115 -2.37 22.85 34.64
CA PRO A 115 -2.70 23.92 33.71
C PRO A 115 -2.76 23.31 32.31
N PRO A 116 -3.84 23.57 31.54
CA PRO A 116 -3.98 22.97 30.22
C PRO A 116 -2.75 23.35 29.40
N VAL A 117 -1.95 22.35 29.03
CA VAL A 117 -0.79 22.56 28.15
C VAL A 117 -1.34 23.16 26.88
N ALA A 118 -1.00 24.43 26.61
CA ALA A 118 -1.47 25.14 25.43
C ALA A 118 -0.88 24.45 24.19
N ILE A 119 -1.61 23.47 23.65
CA ILE A 119 -1.20 22.79 22.42
C ILE A 119 -1.21 23.87 21.35
N GLN A 120 -0.04 24.28 20.88
CA GLN A 120 0.12 25.29 19.84
C GLN A 120 -0.34 24.72 18.48
N LEU A 121 -1.64 24.44 18.34
CA LEU A 121 -2.29 23.91 17.15
C LEU A 121 -2.61 25.00 16.13
N ALA A 122 -2.46 26.28 16.49
CA ALA A 122 -2.78 27.40 15.63
C ALA A 122 -2.09 27.33 14.24
N PRO A 123 -0.78 26.99 14.13
CA PRO A 123 -0.14 26.82 12.83
C PRO A 123 -0.76 25.66 12.02
N ARG A 124 -1.07 24.54 12.69
CA ARG A 124 -1.70 23.37 12.07
C ARG A 124 -3.11 23.69 11.56
N LEU A 125 -3.91 24.44 12.33
CA LEU A 125 -5.25 24.89 11.93
C LEU A 125 -5.21 25.77 10.68
N LEU A 126 -4.23 26.67 10.57
CA LEU A 126 -4.04 27.50 9.37
C LEU A 126 -3.72 26.64 8.14
N THR A 127 -2.85 25.62 8.27
CA THR A 127 -2.56 24.70 7.17
C THR A 127 -3.80 23.89 6.76
N ILE A 128 -4.59 23.42 7.73
CA ILE A 128 -5.84 22.68 7.48
C ILE A 128 -6.84 23.57 6.73
N ARG A 129 -7.04 24.82 7.16
CA ARG A 129 -7.92 25.79 6.49
C ARG A 129 -7.46 26.06 5.05
N ARG A 130 -6.15 26.25 4.82
CA ARG A 130 -5.59 26.41 3.47
C ARG A 130 -5.85 25.17 2.59
N LYS A 131 -5.58 23.96 3.10
CA LYS A 131 -5.84 22.70 2.39
C LYS A 131 -7.33 22.51 2.10
N LYS A 132 -8.21 22.77 3.08
CA LYS A 132 -9.67 22.75 2.93
C LYS A 132 -10.10 23.69 1.80
N MET A 133 -9.65 24.94 1.84
CA MET A 133 -10.02 25.93 0.83
C MET A 133 -9.50 25.56 -0.56
N LYS A 134 -8.26 25.05 -0.68
CA LYS A 134 -7.72 24.53 -1.95
C LYS A 134 -8.56 23.37 -2.50
N LYS A 135 -8.94 22.41 -1.66
CA LYS A 135 -9.81 21.28 -2.05
C LYS A 135 -11.19 21.76 -2.49
N HIS A 136 -11.81 22.68 -1.74
CA HIS A 136 -13.11 23.26 -2.06
C HIS A 136 -13.09 23.99 -3.42
N LYS A 137 -12.11 24.89 -3.63
CA LYS A 137 -11.95 25.60 -4.91
C LYS A 137 -11.63 24.66 -6.08
N ARG A 138 -10.85 23.60 -5.85
CA ARG A 138 -10.56 22.58 -6.87
C ARG A 138 -11.83 21.83 -7.29
N ARG A 139 -12.65 21.40 -6.33
CA ARG A 139 -13.94 20.74 -6.61
C ARG A 139 -14.87 21.65 -7.38
N LYS A 140 -15.07 22.89 -6.90
CA LYS A 140 -15.89 23.89 -7.60
C LYS A 140 -15.43 24.15 -9.04
N ARG A 141 -14.11 24.18 -9.29
CA ARG A 141 -13.55 24.28 -10.67
C ARG A 141 -13.85 23.03 -11.49
N PHE A 142 -13.67 21.85 -10.92
CA PHE A 142 -13.94 20.58 -11.60
C PHE A 142 -15.42 20.46 -12.00
N ASP A 143 -16.33 20.81 -11.09
CA ASP A 143 -17.78 20.73 -11.34
C ASP A 143 -18.20 21.74 -12.43
N ARG A 144 -17.67 22.97 -12.36
CA ARG A 144 -17.92 24.01 -13.38
C ARG A 144 -17.40 23.59 -14.77
N ASP A 145 -16.21 23.00 -14.82
CA ASP A 145 -15.52 22.69 -16.07
C ASP A 145 -15.63 21.18 -16.41
N TYR A 146 -16.63 20.47 -15.87
CA TYR A 146 -16.76 19.01 -15.91
C TYR A 146 -16.68 18.44 -17.33
N PHE A 147 -17.45 18.99 -18.26
CA PHE A 147 -17.48 18.53 -19.65
C PHE A 147 -16.16 18.76 -20.38
N LYS A 148 -15.45 19.85 -20.06
CA LYS A 148 -14.11 20.12 -20.60
C LYS A 148 -13.12 19.04 -20.17
N TYR A 149 -13.14 18.65 -18.90
CA TYR A 149 -12.31 17.56 -18.40
C TYR A 149 -12.69 16.21 -19.02
N GLN A 150 -13.99 15.91 -19.17
CA GLN A 150 -14.42 14.67 -19.83
C GLN A 150 -13.94 14.59 -21.28
N LYS A 151 -14.06 15.69 -22.04
CA LYS A 151 -13.53 15.77 -23.41
C LYS A 151 -12.03 15.53 -23.44
N TYR A 152 -11.27 16.25 -22.60
CA TYR A 152 -9.82 16.08 -22.49
C TYR A 152 -9.41 14.65 -22.11
N HIS A 153 -10.08 14.03 -21.15
CA HIS A 153 -9.78 12.65 -20.73
C HIS A 153 -10.11 11.64 -21.83
N ARG A 154 -11.20 11.84 -22.58
CA ARG A 154 -11.54 11.00 -23.74
C ARG A 154 -10.48 11.12 -24.82
N GLU A 155 -10.07 12.34 -25.18
CA GLU A 155 -9.00 12.58 -26.16
C GLU A 155 -7.67 11.98 -25.71
N LYS A 156 -7.31 12.14 -24.44
CA LYS A 156 -6.09 11.54 -23.87
C LYS A 156 -6.09 10.01 -23.98
N LYS A 157 -7.22 9.36 -23.67
CA LYS A 157 -7.36 7.90 -23.82
C LYS A 157 -7.27 7.47 -25.27
N LEU A 158 -7.96 8.17 -26.18
CA LEU A 158 -7.90 7.89 -27.62
C LEU A 158 -6.49 8.06 -28.19
N LYS A 159 -5.74 9.06 -27.73
CA LYS A 159 -4.35 9.27 -28.14
C LYS A 159 -3.46 8.12 -27.69
N ALA A 160 -3.59 7.69 -26.43
CA ALA A 160 -2.84 6.55 -25.89
C ALA A 160 -3.16 5.25 -26.66
N GLU A 161 -4.44 5.02 -26.97
CA GLU A 161 -4.87 3.85 -27.75
C GLU A 161 -4.27 3.85 -29.17
N ARG A 162 -4.32 4.99 -29.86
CA ARG A 162 -3.71 5.13 -31.20
C ARG A 162 -2.22 4.91 -31.18
N GLU A 163 -1.54 5.39 -30.14
CA GLU A 163 -0.10 5.19 -29.98
C GLU A 163 0.23 3.72 -29.71
N PHE A 164 -0.55 3.05 -28.88
CA PHE A 164 -0.43 1.61 -28.64
C PHE A 164 -0.61 0.80 -29.93
N ILE A 165 -1.69 1.05 -30.68
CA ILE A 165 -1.95 0.39 -31.98
C ILE A 165 -0.80 0.66 -32.96
N ARG A 166 -0.29 1.90 -33.02
CA ARG A 166 0.84 2.25 -33.88
C ARG A 166 2.09 1.44 -33.54
N ARG A 167 2.43 1.33 -32.26
CA ARG A 167 3.59 0.54 -31.81
C ARG A 167 3.42 -0.94 -32.14
N MET A 168 2.22 -1.49 -31.91
CA MET A 168 1.94 -2.89 -32.23
C MET A 168 2.06 -3.17 -33.74
N LYS A 169 1.52 -2.28 -34.58
CA LYS A 169 1.68 -2.38 -36.04
C LYS A 169 3.13 -2.26 -36.48
N ALA A 170 3.92 -1.42 -35.82
CA ALA A 170 5.35 -1.31 -36.09
C ALA A 170 6.07 -2.62 -35.81
N HIS A 171 5.80 -3.27 -34.68
CA HIS A 171 6.39 -4.59 -34.38
C HIS A 171 5.97 -5.68 -35.38
N LEU A 172 4.70 -5.70 -35.80
CA LEU A 172 4.27 -6.64 -36.83
C LEU A 172 4.98 -6.37 -38.17
N ALA A 173 5.12 -5.10 -38.57
CA ALA A 173 5.84 -4.73 -39.78
C ALA A 173 7.34 -5.06 -39.69
N GLU A 174 7.96 -4.87 -38.52
CA GLU A 174 9.35 -5.29 -38.24
C GLU A 174 9.49 -6.80 -38.41
N LEU A 175 8.55 -7.60 -37.91
CA LEU A 175 8.56 -9.06 -38.06
C LEU A 175 8.31 -9.51 -39.50
N GLU A 176 7.38 -8.86 -40.21
CA GLU A 176 7.06 -9.18 -41.62
C GLU A 176 8.22 -8.82 -42.56
N SER A 177 8.94 -7.73 -42.27
CA SER A 177 10.10 -7.30 -43.04
C SER A 177 11.43 -7.92 -42.57
N PHE A 178 11.40 -8.74 -41.52
CA PHE A 178 12.60 -9.35 -40.95
C PHE A 178 13.16 -10.41 -41.90
N ASP A 179 14.35 -10.13 -42.43
CA ASP A 179 15.11 -11.01 -43.31
C ASP A 179 16.31 -11.56 -42.52
N PRO A 180 16.32 -12.86 -42.17
CA PRO A 180 17.31 -13.43 -41.25
C PRO A 180 18.72 -13.42 -41.84
N GLU A 181 18.85 -13.59 -43.16
CA GLU A 181 20.15 -13.61 -43.83
C GLU A 181 20.81 -12.23 -43.74
N LYS A 182 20.06 -11.18 -44.08
CA LYS A 182 20.53 -9.79 -43.94
C LYS A 182 20.89 -9.44 -42.51
N TYR A 183 20.08 -9.87 -41.53
CA TYR A 183 20.38 -9.62 -40.12
C TYR A 183 21.72 -10.23 -39.69
N VAL A 184 22.00 -11.46 -40.12
CA VAL A 184 23.29 -12.12 -39.82
C VAL A 184 24.44 -11.42 -40.53
N GLU A 185 24.29 -11.06 -41.80
CA GLU A 185 25.29 -10.31 -42.56
C GLU A 185 25.60 -8.95 -41.92
N GLU A 186 24.58 -8.18 -41.56
CA GLU A 186 24.72 -6.90 -40.86
C GLU A 186 25.41 -7.07 -39.50
N THR A 187 25.09 -8.14 -38.76
CA THR A 187 25.72 -8.43 -37.47
C THR A 187 27.20 -8.79 -37.63
N ILE A 188 27.54 -9.63 -38.61
CA ILE A 188 28.93 -9.97 -38.92
C ILE A 188 29.70 -8.73 -39.40
N ALA A 189 29.09 -7.91 -40.27
CA ALA A 189 29.68 -6.68 -40.76
C ALA A 189 29.92 -5.68 -39.61
N ALA A 190 28.95 -5.52 -38.70
CA ALA A 190 29.09 -4.67 -37.52
C ALA A 190 30.17 -5.17 -36.56
N ALA A 191 30.32 -6.49 -36.40
CA ALA A 191 31.37 -7.09 -35.58
C ALA A 191 32.78 -6.92 -36.21
N LYS A 192 32.88 -7.00 -37.54
CA LYS A 192 34.12 -6.77 -38.30
C LYS A 192 34.44 -5.29 -38.49
N LYS A 193 33.51 -4.38 -38.20
CA LYS A 193 33.68 -2.95 -38.41
C LYS A 193 34.70 -2.38 -37.43
N GLU A 194 35.82 -1.91 -37.95
CA GLU A 194 36.82 -1.18 -37.17
C GLU A 194 36.37 0.27 -36.96
N TRP A 195 36.27 0.69 -35.70
CA TRP A 195 35.70 1.99 -35.30
C TRP A 195 36.69 3.16 -35.43
N SER A 196 37.90 2.89 -35.91
CA SER A 196 38.94 3.89 -36.18
C SER A 196 38.60 4.79 -37.36
N ASP A 197 37.75 4.32 -38.28
CA ASP A 197 37.66 4.87 -39.64
C ASP A 197 36.49 5.85 -39.83
N GLU A 198 35.46 5.82 -38.97
CA GLU A 198 34.30 6.73 -39.11
C GLU A 198 34.44 8.00 -38.25
N LEU A 199 34.77 9.11 -38.90
CA LEU A 199 34.67 10.44 -38.33
C LEU A 199 33.20 10.91 -38.34
N ALA A 200 32.78 11.57 -37.25
CA ALA A 200 31.53 12.32 -37.23
C ALA A 200 31.53 13.39 -38.35
N PRO A 201 30.36 13.88 -38.79
CA PRO A 201 30.27 15.03 -39.71
C PRO A 201 31.02 16.29 -39.23
N THR A 202 31.34 16.36 -37.93
CA THR A 202 32.12 17.40 -37.28
C THR A 202 33.64 17.16 -37.29
N GLY A 203 34.11 16.07 -37.91
CA GLY A 203 35.53 15.69 -37.99
C GLY A 203 36.09 15.02 -36.72
N ARG A 204 35.26 14.79 -35.69
CA ARG A 204 35.69 14.10 -34.45
C ARG A 204 35.46 12.59 -34.58
N LYS A 205 36.40 11.78 -34.09
CA LYS A 205 36.24 10.31 -34.03
C LYS A 205 35.00 9.96 -33.20
N ARG A 206 34.07 9.16 -33.75
CA ARG A 206 32.93 8.63 -33.00
C ARG A 206 33.37 7.42 -32.19
N TYR A 207 33.81 7.65 -30.97
CA TYR A 207 34.01 6.56 -30.02
C TYR A 207 32.65 6.06 -29.50
N PRO A 208 32.37 4.76 -29.53
CA PRO A 208 31.24 4.21 -28.81
C PRO A 208 31.32 4.54 -27.33
N HIS A 209 30.16 4.58 -26.67
CA HIS A 209 30.10 4.70 -25.21
C HIS A 209 30.90 3.54 -24.57
N TRP A 210 31.66 3.82 -23.51
CA TRP A 210 32.62 2.90 -22.86
C TRP A 210 32.01 1.53 -22.49
N SER A 211 30.73 1.50 -22.13
CA SER A 211 29.97 0.26 -21.84
C SER A 211 29.76 -0.68 -23.03
N ARG A 212 30.13 -0.25 -24.25
CA ARG A 212 30.03 -1.03 -25.49
C ARG A 212 31.40 -1.53 -25.98
N LEU A 213 32.50 -1.01 -25.43
CA LEU A 213 33.87 -1.27 -25.91
C LEU A 213 34.71 -2.15 -24.99
N MET A 214 34.48 -2.07 -23.68
CA MET A 214 35.27 -2.82 -22.70
C MET A 214 34.37 -3.76 -21.92
N SER A 215 34.77 -5.03 -21.81
CA SER A 215 34.17 -5.87 -20.77
C SER A 215 34.52 -5.27 -19.40
N LEU A 216 33.69 -5.52 -18.38
CA LEU A 216 34.00 -5.09 -17.01
C LEU A 216 35.40 -5.54 -16.59
N GLU A 217 35.83 -6.69 -17.08
CA GLU A 217 37.14 -7.27 -16.79
C GLU A 217 38.26 -6.41 -17.37
N GLU A 218 38.12 -5.94 -18.62
CA GLU A 218 39.08 -5.01 -19.23
C GLU A 218 39.11 -3.66 -18.51
N LEU A 219 37.97 -3.18 -17.99
CA LEU A 219 37.88 -1.89 -17.28
C LEU A 219 38.59 -1.93 -15.93
N TYR A 220 38.52 -3.07 -15.24
CA TYR A 220 39.12 -3.27 -13.93
C TYR A 220 40.44 -4.05 -13.98
N GLY A 221 40.96 -4.37 -15.18
CA GLY A 221 42.18 -5.14 -15.35
C GLY A 221 42.09 -6.57 -14.80
N ILE A 222 40.88 -7.12 -14.70
CA ILE A 222 40.62 -8.47 -14.21
C ILE A 222 40.85 -9.44 -15.37
N PRO A 223 41.52 -10.59 -15.16
CA PRO A 223 41.60 -11.62 -16.18
C PRO A 223 40.19 -12.10 -16.56
N LYS A 224 39.92 -12.29 -17.86
CA LYS A 224 38.69 -12.90 -18.36
C LYS A 224 38.54 -14.30 -17.74
N SER A 225 37.56 -14.48 -16.88
CA SER A 225 37.23 -15.77 -16.27
C SER A 225 35.76 -16.06 -16.46
N ASP A 226 35.44 -17.13 -17.19
CA ASP A 226 34.06 -17.60 -17.37
C ASP A 226 33.46 -18.19 -16.07
N TYR A 227 34.28 -18.37 -15.03
CA TYR A 227 33.87 -18.86 -13.73
C TYR A 227 33.33 -17.73 -12.86
N ILE A 228 32.01 -17.77 -12.61
CA ILE A 228 31.37 -16.89 -11.62
C ILE A 228 31.55 -17.52 -10.25
N ASP A 229 32.47 -16.97 -9.45
CA ASP A 229 32.58 -17.35 -8.04
C ASP A 229 31.32 -16.88 -7.30
N LYS A 230 30.50 -17.84 -6.85
CA LYS A 230 29.26 -17.57 -6.12
C LYS A 230 29.51 -16.98 -4.73
N ASN A 231 30.76 -17.06 -4.24
CA ASN A 231 31.19 -16.46 -2.99
C ASN A 231 31.73 -15.04 -3.18
N ALA A 232 31.87 -14.55 -4.42
CA ALA A 232 32.30 -13.19 -4.67
C ALA A 232 31.29 -12.18 -4.09
N GLY A 233 31.75 -11.38 -3.12
CA GLY A 233 30.92 -10.40 -2.41
C GLY A 233 30.30 -10.92 -1.09
N LEU A 234 30.50 -12.20 -0.75
CA LEU A 234 30.31 -12.64 0.64
C LEU A 234 31.53 -12.20 1.47
N PRO A 235 31.32 -11.70 2.71
CA PRO A 235 32.44 -11.33 3.57
C PRO A 235 33.32 -12.55 3.83
N GLY A 236 34.63 -12.43 3.57
CA GLY A 236 35.61 -13.41 4.04
C GLY A 236 35.66 -13.46 5.57
N GLU A 237 36.40 -14.40 6.15
CA GLU A 237 36.49 -14.56 7.61
C GLU A 237 36.97 -13.26 8.30
N GLU A 238 37.97 -12.59 7.72
CA GLU A 238 38.51 -11.32 8.20
C GLU A 238 37.49 -10.17 8.12
N ASP A 239 36.77 -10.07 7.00
CA ASP A 239 35.73 -9.06 6.81
C ASP A 239 34.52 -9.32 7.73
N ALA A 240 34.17 -10.58 7.96
CA ALA A 240 33.11 -10.96 8.88
C ALA A 240 33.44 -10.58 10.34
N GLU A 241 34.71 -10.66 10.74
CA GLU A 241 35.17 -10.15 12.04
C GLU A 241 35.11 -8.63 12.11
N LYS A 242 35.51 -7.93 11.04
CA LYS A 242 35.43 -6.46 10.97
C LYS A 242 33.98 -5.98 11.05
N ILE A 243 33.06 -6.64 10.35
CA ILE A 243 31.62 -6.36 10.43
C ILE A 243 31.09 -6.62 11.85
N ARG A 244 31.53 -7.70 12.51
CA ARG A 244 31.17 -7.96 13.92
C ARG A 244 31.65 -6.85 14.85
N LYS A 245 32.90 -6.40 14.71
CA LYS A 245 33.45 -5.28 15.49
C LYS A 245 32.66 -3.99 15.28
N LEU A 246 32.39 -3.63 14.02
CA LEU A 246 31.59 -2.44 13.67
C LEU A 246 30.16 -2.51 14.23
N LYS A 247 29.56 -3.69 14.25
CA LYS A 247 28.23 -3.90 14.82
C LYS A 247 28.22 -3.68 16.34
N VAL A 248 29.23 -4.20 17.05
CA VAL A 248 29.42 -3.97 18.48
C VAL A 248 29.66 -2.48 18.77
N GLU A 249 30.52 -1.81 18.00
CA GLU A 249 30.76 -0.37 18.13
C GLU A 249 29.48 0.45 17.91
N TYR A 250 28.68 0.11 16.91
CA TYR A 250 27.41 0.76 16.64
C TYR A 250 26.41 0.57 17.78
N ASP A 251 26.27 -0.65 18.28
CA ASP A 251 25.36 -0.95 19.40
C ASP A 251 25.80 -0.22 20.68
N ASN A 252 27.10 -0.18 21.00
CA ASN A 252 27.61 0.58 22.14
C ASN A 252 27.35 2.09 21.99
N LYS A 253 27.50 2.63 20.78
CA LYS A 253 27.34 4.07 20.50
C LYS A 253 25.90 4.55 20.51
N TYR A 254 24.94 3.73 20.09
CA TYR A 254 23.55 4.17 19.87
C TYR A 254 22.51 3.44 20.71
N ARG A 255 22.80 2.22 21.20
CA ARG A 255 21.88 1.42 22.01
C ARG A 255 22.24 1.37 23.50
N GLY A 256 23.46 1.76 23.88
CA GLY A 256 23.85 1.95 25.28
C GLY A 256 23.65 0.71 26.14
N ILE A 257 24.31 -0.39 25.77
CA ILE A 257 24.64 -1.49 26.69
C ILE A 257 26.01 -1.19 27.29
#